data_AF-A0A1Q7LB37-F1
#
_entry.id   AF-A0A1Q7LB37-F1
#
_cell.length_a   1.000
_cell.length_b   1.000
_cell.length_c   1.000
_cell.angle_alpha   90.00
_cell.angle_beta   90.00
_cell.angle_gamma   90.00
#
_symmetry.space_group_name_H-M   'P 1'
#
loop_
_entity.id
_entity.type
_entity.pdbx_description
1 polymer ?
#
loop_
_entity_poly.entity_id
_entity_poly.type
_entity_poly.pdbx_seq_one_letter_code
_entity_poly.pdbx_strand_id
1 'polypeptide(L)'
;MAYTVIYQGPAEATLRKLPKETQVRIIRKIDQLAGDPFPPSTQKLSAPVDLWRIRFGDYRVIYTVERKELLVLVLKIGHRREVYR
;
A
#
# COMPACT_ATOMS: atom_id res chain seq x y z
N MET A 1 9.61 -16.57 3.99
CA MET A 1 8.62 -16.11 4.97
C MET A 1 7.75 -15.07 4.27
N ALA A 2 6.43 -15.21 4.34
CA ALA A 2 5.51 -14.27 3.70
C ALA A 2 4.88 -13.37 4.77
N TYR A 3 4.84 -12.08 4.51
CA TYR A 3 4.13 -11.09 5.33
C TYR A 3 2.63 -11.21 5.10
N THR A 4 1.84 -11.05 6.16
CA THR A 4 0.39 -10.87 6.06
C THR A 4 0.10 -9.43 5.62
N VAL A 5 -0.82 -9.24 4.67
CA VAL A 5 -1.26 -7.90 4.25
C VAL A 5 -2.63 -7.63 4.84
N ILE A 6 -2.77 -6.52 5.56
CA ILE A 6 -4.06 -6.05 6.09
C ILE A 6 -4.34 -4.62 5.58
N TYR A 7 -5.58 -4.39 5.18
CA TYR A 7 -6.06 -3.07 4.77
C TYR A 7 -6.71 -2.36 5.94
N GLN A 8 -6.28 -1.12 6.21
CA GLN A 8 -6.98 -0.25 7.15
C GLN A 8 -8.29 0.26 6.54
N GLY A 9 -9.27 0.57 7.39
CA GLY A 9 -10.60 1.02 6.96
C GLY A 9 -10.60 2.10 5.87
N PRO A 10 -9.78 3.17 5.97
CA PRO A 10 -9.68 4.19 4.92
C PRO A 10 -9.15 3.65 3.59
N ALA A 11 -8.14 2.76 3.62
CA ALA A 11 -7.60 2.14 2.41
C ALA A 11 -8.62 1.22 1.75
N GLU A 12 -9.30 0.39 2.53
CA GLU A 12 -10.33 -0.51 2.05
C GLU A 12 -11.51 0.26 1.44
N ALA A 13 -11.98 1.31 2.11
CA ALA A 13 -13.06 2.15 1.62
C ALA A 13 -12.71 2.81 0.28
N THR A 14 -11.47 3.31 0.12
CA THR A 14 -11.02 3.85 -1.17
C THR A 14 -10.96 2.75 -2.23
N LEU A 15 -10.34 1.61 -1.93
CA LEU A 15 -10.20 0.50 -2.87
C LEU A 15 -11.57 0.06 -3.40
N ARG A 16 -12.56 -0.11 -2.52
CA ARG A 16 -13.92 -0.52 -2.88
C ARG A 16 -14.62 0.45 -3.84
N LYS A 17 -14.26 1.74 -3.83
CA LYS A 17 -14.83 2.78 -4.71
C LYS A 17 -14.20 2.83 -6.11
N LEU A 18 -13.06 2.15 -6.32
CA LEU A 18 -12.37 2.16 -7.61
C LEU A 18 -13.06 1.24 -8.64
N PRO A 19 -12.85 1.46 -9.95
CA PRO A 19 -13.28 0.50 -10.97
C PRO A 19 -12.69 -0.89 -10.72
N LYS A 20 -13.44 -1.96 -11.03
CA LYS A 20 -13.05 -3.35 -10.75
C LYS A 20 -11.67 -3.71 -11.32
N GLU A 21 -11.37 -3.27 -12.54
CA GLU A 21 -10.06 -3.51 -13.14
C GLU A 21 -8.93 -2.86 -12.33
N THR A 22 -9.12 -1.63 -11.87
CA THR A 22 -8.18 -0.92 -10.99
C THR A 22 -8.02 -1.63 -9.64
N GLN A 23 -9.12 -2.12 -9.04
CA GLN A 23 -9.07 -2.90 -7.80
C GLN A 23 -8.16 -4.11 -7.94
N VAL A 24 -8.41 -4.94 -8.97
CA VAL A 24 -7.63 -6.17 -9.22
C VAL A 24 -6.16 -5.85 -9.41
N ARG A 25 -5.86 -4.80 -10.17
CA ARG A 25 -4.48 -4.35 -10.42
C ARG A 25 -3.77 -3.88 -9.15
N ILE A 26 -4.46 -3.15 -8.27
CA ILE A 26 -3.91 -2.69 -6.99
C ILE A 26 -3.70 -3.87 -6.03
N ILE A 27 -4.68 -4.75 -5.88
CA ILE A 27 -4.59 -5.93 -5.01
C ILE A 27 -3.40 -6.79 -5.42
N ARG A 28 -3.27 -7.14 -6.71
CA ARG A 28 -2.11 -7.90 -7.22
C ARG A 28 -0.78 -7.25 -6.89
N LYS A 29 -0.71 -5.92 -6.89
CA LYS A 29 0.53 -5.20 -6.57
C LYS A 29 0.82 -5.21 -5.07
N ILE A 30 -0.21 -5.09 -4.25
CA ILE A 30 -0.10 -5.15 -2.79
C ILE A 30 0.25 -6.58 -2.33
N ASP A 31 -0.30 -7.61 -2.96
CA ASP A 31 0.01 -9.01 -2.64
C ASP A 31 1.51 -9.32 -2.84
N GLN A 32 2.18 -8.63 -3.77
CA GLN A 32 3.64 -8.75 -3.93
C GLN A 32 4.41 -8.28 -2.68
N LEU A 33 3.84 -7.37 -1.88
CA LEU A 33 4.43 -6.91 -0.62
C LEU A 33 4.49 -8.00 0.44
N ALA A 34 3.66 -9.05 0.30
CA ALA A 34 3.75 -10.23 1.16
C ALA A 34 5.10 -10.95 0.99
N GLY A 35 5.62 -11.03 -0.24
CA GLY A 35 6.90 -11.69 -0.52
C GLY A 35 8.11 -10.80 -0.26
N ASP A 36 8.01 -9.54 -0.66
CA ASP A 36 9.03 -8.52 -0.43
C ASP A 36 8.33 -7.20 -0.04
N PRO A 37 8.35 -6.81 1.24
CA PRO A 37 7.70 -5.58 1.69
C PRO A 37 8.46 -4.30 1.27
N PHE A 38 9.69 -4.39 0.73
CA PHE A 38 10.49 -3.24 0.30
C PHE A 38 11.00 -3.40 -1.14
N PRO A 39 10.11 -3.59 -2.14
CA PRO A 39 10.54 -3.72 -3.52
C PRO A 39 11.22 -2.43 -3.99
N PRO A 40 12.04 -2.45 -5.06
CA PRO A 40 12.77 -1.28 -5.55
C PRO A 40 11.90 -0.05 -5.88
N SER A 41 10.60 -0.25 -6.14
CA SER A 41 9.62 0.83 -6.36
C SER A 41 9.16 1.55 -5.09
N THR A 42 9.59 1.08 -3.92
CA THR A 42 9.23 1.62 -2.61
C THR A 42 10.11 2.81 -2.26
N GLN A 43 9.49 3.84 -1.70
CA GLN A 43 10.18 4.99 -1.12
C GLN A 43 9.73 5.20 0.31
N LYS A 44 10.68 5.42 1.22
CA LYS A 44 10.39 5.83 2.59
C LYS A 44 9.87 7.27 2.58
N LEU A 45 8.80 7.52 3.32
CA LEU A 45 8.28 8.86 3.53
C LEU A 45 8.98 9.50 4.74
N SER A 46 9.16 10.82 4.68
CA SER A 46 9.66 11.59 5.82
C SER A 46 8.53 11.77 6.82
N ALA A 47 8.39 10.82 7.74
CA ALA A 47 7.45 10.85 8.85
C ALA A 47 8.14 10.33 10.12
N PRO A 48 7.68 10.71 11.34
CA PRO A 48 8.21 10.16 12.59
C PRO A 48 8.04 8.65 12.72
N VAL A 49 7.11 8.08 11.96
CA VAL A 49 6.82 6.64 11.89
C VAL A 49 7.27 6.07 10.55
N ASP A 50 7.61 4.78 10.52
CA ASP A 50 8.11 4.09 9.33
C ASP A 50 7.02 3.91 8.26
N LEU A 51 6.81 4.97 7.47
CA LEU A 51 5.89 4.96 6.36
C LEU A 51 6.62 4.73 5.04
N TRP A 52 6.01 3.88 4.23
CA TRP A 52 6.51 3.47 2.94
C TRP A 52 5.46 3.77 1.89
N ARG A 53 5.93 4.11 0.70
CA ARG A 53 5.08 4.41 -0.44
C ARG A 53 5.52 3.61 -1.64
N ILE A 54 4.58 2.91 -2.27
CA ILE A 54 4.74 2.38 -3.62
C ILE A 54 3.89 3.16 -4.62
N ARG A 55 4.42 3.30 -5.84
CA ARG A 55 3.70 3.85 -6.98
C ARG A 55 3.18 2.70 -7.86
N PHE A 56 1.92 2.79 -8.24
CA PHE A 56 1.30 1.88 -9.19
C PHE A 56 0.48 2.66 -10.22
N GLY A 57 1.03 2.85 -11.42
CA GLY A 57 0.42 3.73 -12.44
C GLY A 57 0.20 5.14 -11.88
N ASP A 58 -1.07 5.53 -11.82
CA ASP A 58 -1.53 6.80 -11.25
C ASP A 58 -1.98 6.70 -9.78
N TYR A 59 -1.83 5.56 -9.12
CA TYR A 59 -2.15 5.39 -7.70
C TYR A 59 -0.89 5.32 -6.84
N ARG A 60 -1.02 5.76 -5.60
CA ARG A 60 -0.03 5.60 -4.54
C ARG A 60 -0.65 4.82 -3.41
N VAL A 61 0.12 3.88 -2.88
CA VAL A 61 -0.25 3.10 -1.69
C VAL A 61 0.76 3.46 -0.61
N ILE A 62 0.24 3.88 0.55
CA ILE A 62 1.02 4.15 1.75
C ILE A 62 0.78 2.99 2.71
N TYR A 63 1.87 2.43 3.24
CA TYR A 63 1.83 1.31 4.16
C TYR A 63 2.94 1.41 5.21
N THR A 64 2.80 0.65 6.29
CA THR A 64 3.86 0.38 7.27
C THR A 64 4.13 -1.12 7.34
N VAL A 65 5.27 -1.49 7.89
CA VAL A 65 5.73 -2.89 7.98
C VAL A 65 6.15 -3.19 9.42
N GLU A 66 5.38 -4.04 10.09
CA GLU A 66 5.69 -4.56 11.41
C GLU A 66 6.53 -5.84 11.27
N ARG A 67 7.85 -5.68 11.34
CA ARG A 67 8.79 -6.79 11.10
C ARG A 67 8.69 -7.92 12.12
N LYS A 68 8.29 -7.62 13.37
CA LYS A 68 8.13 -8.62 14.44
C LYS A 68 6.94 -9.54 14.18
N GLU A 69 5.88 -9.00 13.60
CA GLU A 69 4.62 -9.72 13.35
C GLU A 69 4.50 -10.22 11.92
N LEU A 70 5.50 -9.94 11.07
CA LEU A 70 5.45 -10.17 9.63
C LEU A 70 4.18 -9.58 9.01
N LEU A 71 3.89 -8.33 9.35
CA LEU A 71 2.64 -7.67 8.94
C LEU A 71 2.92 -6.42 8.07
N VAL A 72 2.20 -6.31 6.97
CA VAL A 72 2.13 -5.13 6.10
C VAL A 72 0.76 -4.49 6.28
N LEU A 73 0.74 -3.28 6.83
CA LEU A 73 -0.49 -2.52 7.06
C LEU A 73 -0.66 -1.47 5.97
N VAL A 74 -1.63 -1.67 5.09
CA VAL A 74 -1.99 -0.70 4.04
C VAL A 74 -2.86 0.40 4.66
N LEU A 75 -2.27 1.58 4.82
CA LEU A 75 -2.90 2.70 5.53
C LEU A 75 -3.77 3.55 4.61
N LYS A 76 -3.30 3.82 3.39
CA LYS A 76 -4.00 4.69 2.43
C LYS A 76 -3.72 4.27 1.00
N ILE A 77 -4.77 4.25 0.19
CA ILE A 77 -4.69 4.14 -1.26
C ILE A 77 -5.27 5.44 -1.80
N GLY A 78 -4.61 6.05 -2.78
CA GLY A 78 -5.12 7.28 -3.37
C GLY A 78 -4.55 7.54 -4.76
N HIS A 79 -5.31 8.28 -5.58
CA HIS A 79 -4.85 8.68 -6.89
C HIS A 79 -3.73 9.74 -6.77
N ARG A 80 -2.88 9.87 -7.78
CA ARG A 80 -1.70 10.74 -7.75
C ARG A 80 -2.04 12.21 -7.51
N ARG A 81 -3.27 12.59 -7.84
CA ARG A 81 -3.84 13.93 -7.68
C ARG A 81 -4.38 14.20 -6.27
N GLU A 82 -4.65 13.14 -5.50
CA GLU A 82 -5.30 13.22 -4.18
C GLU A 82 -4.32 13.02 -3.03
N VAL A 83 -3.20 12.34 -3.25
CA VAL A 83 -2.24 12.00 -2.17
C VAL A 83 -1.34 13.16 -1.72
N TYR A 84 -1.37 14.28 -2.45
CA TYR A 84 -0.65 15.51 -2.08
C TYR A 84 -1.58 16.67 -1.69
N ARG A 85 -2.88 16.40 -1.50
CA ARG A 85 -3.80 17.34 -0.87
C ARG A 85 -4.01 16.97 0.59
#